data_AF-A0A843C5G2-F1
#
_entry.id   AF-A0A843C5G2-F1
#
_cell.length_a   1.000
_cell.length_b   1.000
_cell.length_c   1.000
_cell.angle_alpha   90.00
_cell.angle_beta   90.00
_cell.angle_gamma   90.00
#
_symmetry.space_group_name_H-M   'P 1'
#
loop_
_entity.id
_entity.type
_entity.pdbx_description
1 polymer ?
#
loop_
_entity_poly.entity_id
_entity_poly.type
_entity_poly.pdbx_seq_one_letter_code
_entity_poly.pdbx_strand_id
1 'polypeptide(L)'
;MYVLKKQGLEDEKMRQALEMLLIDRRNEFRELSAILLRPQKYADYVPNSEQFILNFCLDVNEAFQTWAGQMSLTINSPQKALTILRQLSREKTTMNQLTHFLNISYTLADEFKEIYRRLK
;
A
#
# COMPACT_ATOMS: atom_id res chain seq x y z
N MET A 1 3.09 -2.17 15.93
CA MET A 1 2.59 -0.82 15.64
C MET A 1 3.73 -0.07 14.94
N TYR A 2 3.77 -0.10 13.61
CA TYR A 2 4.76 0.64 12.81
C TYR A 2 4.00 1.64 11.96
N VAL A 3 3.80 2.85 12.50
CA VAL A 3 3.44 4.01 11.69
C VAL A 3 4.77 4.66 11.32
N LEU A 4 5.37 4.21 10.22
CA LEU A 4 6.41 5.00 9.57
C LEU A 4 5.68 6.22 8.97
N LYS A 5 5.60 7.30 9.74
CA LYS A 5 5.22 8.61 9.19
C LYS A 5 6.25 8.93 8.11
N LYS A 6 5.88 8.82 6.83
CA LYS A 6 6.68 9.43 5.75
C LYS A 6 6.75 10.92 6.06
N GLN A 7 7.96 11.42 6.31
CA GLN A 7 8.21 12.83 6.64
C GLN A 7 7.59 13.72 5.55
N GLY A 8 6.76 14.69 5.94
CA GLY A 8 6.14 15.66 5.01
C GLY A 8 4.64 15.52 4.77
N LEU A 9 3.95 14.58 5.42
CA LEU A 9 2.49 14.47 5.33
C LEU A 9 1.83 14.86 6.66
N GLU A 10 0.88 15.80 6.63
CA GLU A 10 0.13 16.23 7.82
C GLU A 10 -0.89 15.17 8.23
N ASP A 11 -0.90 14.77 9.50
CA ASP A 11 -1.70 13.63 9.98
C ASP A 11 -3.20 13.77 9.67
N GLU A 12 -3.75 14.98 9.73
CA GLU A 12 -5.16 15.24 9.46
C GLU A 12 -5.48 15.21 7.96
N LYS A 13 -4.64 15.81 7.13
CA LYS A 13 -4.77 15.77 5.67
C LYS A 13 -4.62 14.35 5.13
N MET A 14 -3.75 13.54 5.74
CA MET A 14 -3.60 12.11 5.46
C MET A 14 -4.88 11.34 5.75
N ARG A 15 -5.47 11.58 6.93
CA ARG A 15 -6.73 10.95 7.33
C ARG A 15 -7.85 11.29 6.36
N GLN A 16 -8.01 12.57 6.02
CA GLN A 16 -9.03 13.03 5.09
C GLN A 16 -8.84 12.44 3.68
N ALA A 17 -7.61 12.43 3.16
CA ALA A 17 -7.33 11.83 1.85
C ALA A 17 -7.64 10.33 1.82
N LEU A 18 -7.32 9.62 2.91
CA LEU A 18 -7.61 8.19 3.04
C LEU A 18 -9.12 7.94 3.11
N GLU A 19 -9.85 8.74 3.89
CA GLU A 19 -11.32 8.64 3.99
C GLU A 19 -11.99 8.85 2.63
N MET A 20 -11.53 9.83 1.85
CA MET A 20 -12.03 10.06 0.49
C MET A 20 -11.72 8.88 -0.43
N LEU A 21 -10.48 8.35 -0.39
CA LEU A 21 -10.09 7.20 -1.22
C LEU A 21 -10.94 5.96 -0.90
N LEU A 22 -11.26 5.74 0.37
CA LEU A 22 -12.04 4.59 0.83
C LEU A 22 -13.51 4.62 0.36
N ILE A 23 -14.03 5.77 -0.09
CA ILE A 23 -15.39 5.86 -0.66
C ILE A 23 -15.47 4.99 -1.91
N ASP A 24 -14.49 5.11 -2.81
CA ASP A 24 -14.51 4.44 -4.12
C ASP A 24 -13.70 3.14 -4.14
N ARG A 25 -12.69 3.00 -3.28
CA ARG A 25 -11.69 1.91 -3.34
C ARG A 25 -11.79 0.88 -2.21
N ARG A 26 -12.92 0.81 -1.52
CA ARG A 26 -13.08 -0.07 -0.37
C ARG A 26 -12.88 -1.55 -0.69
N ASN A 27 -13.25 -1.99 -1.89
CA ASN A 27 -13.13 -3.38 -2.32
C ASN A 27 -11.65 -3.78 -2.52
N GLU A 28 -10.88 -2.91 -3.14
CA GLU A 28 -9.45 -3.07 -3.37
C GLU A 28 -8.67 -3.10 -2.05
N PHE A 29 -9.03 -2.23 -1.10
CA PHE A 29 -8.50 -2.28 0.26
C PHE A 29 -8.83 -3.61 0.95
N ARG A 30 -10.06 -4.13 0.80
CA ARG A 30 -10.45 -5.43 1.34
C ARG A 30 -9.68 -6.58 0.69
N GLU A 31 -9.41 -6.50 -0.60
CA GLU A 31 -8.65 -7.53 -1.32
C GLU A 31 -7.20 -7.57 -0.84
N LEU A 32 -6.57 -6.41 -0.68
CA LEU A 32 -5.22 -6.31 -0.12
C LEU A 32 -5.17 -6.74 1.36
N SER A 33 -6.17 -6.35 2.16
CA SER A 33 -6.21 -6.71 3.59
C SER A 33 -6.24 -8.22 3.80
N ALA A 34 -6.99 -8.96 2.98
CA ALA A 34 -7.09 -10.42 3.04
C ALA A 34 -5.72 -11.10 2.85
N ILE A 35 -4.83 -10.48 2.08
CA ILE A 35 -3.50 -11.02 1.76
C ILE A 35 -2.46 -10.56 2.77
N LEU A 36 -2.50 -9.28 3.14
CA LEU A 36 -1.46 -8.66 3.95
C LEU A 36 -1.63 -8.94 5.45
N LEU A 37 -2.85 -9.05 5.96
CA LEU A 37 -3.11 -9.08 7.40
C LEU A 37 -3.39 -10.48 7.97
N ARG A 38 -3.62 -11.48 7.11
CA ARG A 38 -4.26 -12.78 7.44
C ARG A 38 -5.67 -12.59 8.05
N PRO A 39 -6.57 -13.57 7.89
CA PRO A 39 -7.59 -13.77 8.92
C PRO A 39 -6.87 -14.30 10.15
N GLN A 40 -6.79 -13.53 11.24
CA GLN A 40 -6.67 -14.17 12.54
C GLN A 40 -7.91 -15.06 12.70
N LYS A 41 -7.75 -16.23 13.33
CA LYS A 41 -8.89 -17.13 13.65
C LYS A 41 -9.99 -16.45 14.48
N TYR A 42 -9.74 -15.22 14.92
CA TYR A 42 -10.66 -14.31 15.57
C TYR A 42 -10.80 -13.09 14.66
N ALA A 43 -12.01 -12.91 14.13
CA ALA A 43 -12.38 -11.88 13.17
C ALA A 43 -12.51 -10.49 13.82
N ASP A 44 -11.50 -10.08 14.58
CA ASP A 44 -11.48 -8.75 15.18
C ASP A 44 -10.84 -7.79 14.17
N TYR A 45 -11.64 -6.79 13.80
CA TYR A 45 -11.21 -5.63 13.03
C TYR A 45 -9.86 -5.13 13.55
N VAL A 46 -8.82 -5.14 12.70
CA VAL A 46 -7.51 -4.60 13.06
C VAL A 46 -7.63 -3.08 13.02
N PRO A 47 -7.52 -2.36 14.16
CA PRO A 47 -7.58 -0.91 14.15
C PRO A 47 -6.47 -0.35 13.26
N ASN A 48 -6.80 0.65 12.43
CA ASN A 48 -5.89 1.30 11.48
C ASN A 48 -5.37 0.38 10.36
N SER A 49 -6.12 -0.67 10.00
CA SER A 49 -5.76 -1.58 8.91
C SER A 49 -5.60 -0.87 7.57
N GLU A 50 -6.44 0.13 7.32
CA GLU A 50 -6.46 0.95 6.10
C GLU A 50 -5.19 1.79 6.01
N GLN A 51 -4.74 2.37 7.11
CA GLN A 51 -3.48 3.13 7.14
C GLN A 51 -2.27 2.21 6.89
N PHE A 52 -2.29 1.00 7.43
CA PHE A 52 -1.25 0.00 7.15
C PHE A 52 -1.23 -0.39 5.67
N ILE A 53 -2.39 -0.68 5.09
CA ILE A 53 -2.53 -1.04 3.67
C ILE A 53 -2.09 0.12 2.78
N LEU A 54 -2.47 1.36 3.11
CA LEU A 54 -2.04 2.54 2.38
C LEU A 54 -0.51 2.69 2.42
N ASN A 55 0.12 2.53 3.58
CA ASN A 55 1.59 2.60 3.69
C ASN A 55 2.27 1.55 2.81
N PHE A 56 1.74 0.32 2.81
CA PHE A 56 2.20 -0.72 1.90
C PHE A 56 2.05 -0.29 0.43
N CYS A 57 0.92 0.28 0.04
CA CYS A 57 0.70 0.80 -1.32
C CYS A 57 1.72 1.88 -1.69
N LEU A 58 1.99 2.83 -0.79
CA LEU A 58 3.00 3.88 -0.97
C LEU A 58 4.42 3.31 -1.12
N ASP A 59 4.71 2.19 -0.46
CA ASP A 59 5.97 1.47 -0.59
C ASP A 59 6.09 0.73 -1.93
N VAL A 60 5.01 0.13 -2.42
CA VAL A 60 4.95 -0.47 -3.76
C VAL A 60 5.18 0.57 -4.84
N ASN A 61 4.53 1.72 -4.73
CA ASN A 61 4.69 2.82 -5.68
C ASN A 61 6.13 3.33 -5.72
N GLU A 62 6.73 3.60 -4.57
CA GLU A 62 8.14 4.01 -4.48
C GLU A 62 9.09 2.94 -5.05
N ALA A 63 8.85 1.66 -4.73
CA ALA A 63 9.65 0.56 -5.27
C ALA A 63 9.55 0.48 -6.79
N PHE A 64 8.35 0.64 -7.36
CA PHE A 64 8.16 0.68 -8.81
C PHE A 64 8.90 1.85 -9.46
N GLN A 65 8.84 3.04 -8.87
CA GLN A 65 9.59 4.22 -9.33
C GLN A 65 11.10 3.95 -9.33
N THR A 66 11.62 3.24 -8.34
CA THR A 66 13.02 2.78 -8.33
C THR A 66 13.30 1.75 -9.43
N TRP A 67 12.43 0.75 -9.63
CA TRP A 67 12.59 -0.28 -10.68
C TRP A 67 12.55 0.31 -12.09
N ALA A 68 11.71 1.34 -12.29
CA ALA A 68 11.58 2.07 -13.55
C ALA A 68 12.73 3.07 -13.80
N GLY A 69 13.69 3.20 -12.87
CA GLY A 69 14.80 4.15 -12.97
C GLY A 69 14.40 5.61 -12.74
N GLN A 70 13.20 5.88 -12.23
CA GLN A 70 12.68 7.22 -11.93
C GLN A 70 13.14 7.72 -10.54
N MET A 71 13.58 6.80 -9.68
CA MET A 71 14.20 7.10 -8.39
C MET A 71 15.52 6.34 -8.24
N SER A 72 16.50 6.95 -7.56
CA SER A 72 17.76 6.30 -7.24
C SER A 72 17.56 5.10 -6.31
N LEU A 73 18.40 4.07 -6.49
CA LEU A 73 18.48 2.95 -5.56
C LEU A 73 18.99 3.43 -4.20
N THR A 74 18.34 2.98 -3.14
CA THR A 74 18.85 3.05 -1.77
C THR A 74 19.48 1.72 -1.39
N ILE A 75 20.30 1.69 -0.34
CA ILE A 75 20.91 0.45 0.17
C ILE A 75 19.87 -0.63 0.52
N ASN A 76 18.65 -0.21 0.87
CA ASN A 76 17.55 -1.09 1.26
C ASN A 76 16.58 -1.42 0.11
N SER A 77 16.73 -0.82 -1.07
CA SER A 77 15.81 -1.02 -2.20
C SER A 77 15.65 -2.49 -2.61
N PRO A 78 16.72 -3.31 -2.70
CA PRO A 78 16.59 -4.74 -3.01
C PRO A 78 15.78 -5.52 -1.97
N GLN A 79 16.04 -5.26 -0.68
CA GLN A 79 15.35 -5.95 0.42
C GLN A 79 13.87 -5.55 0.49
N LYS A 80 13.56 -4.25 0.27
CA LYS A 80 12.19 -3.73 0.21
C LYS A 80 11.42 -4.37 -0.95
N ALA A 81 12.03 -4.46 -2.13
CA ALA A 81 11.44 -5.11 -3.30
C ALA A 81 11.12 -6.59 -3.04
N LEU A 82 12.07 -7.35 -2.49
CA LEU A 82 11.86 -8.76 -2.17
C LEU A 82 10.76 -8.95 -1.11
N THR A 83 10.68 -8.04 -0.13
CA THR A 83 9.64 -8.08 0.92
C THR A 83 8.25 -7.89 0.32
N ILE A 84 8.06 -6.88 -0.55
CA ILE A 84 6.82 -6.64 -1.28
C ILE A 84 6.40 -7.89 -2.06
N LEU A 85 7.32 -8.42 -2.88
CA LEU A 85 7.05 -9.59 -3.73
C LEU A 85 6.68 -10.81 -2.88
N ARG A 86 7.38 -11.04 -1.77
CA ARG A 86 7.10 -12.16 -0.86
C ARG A 86 5.73 -12.04 -0.19
N GLN A 87 5.32 -10.83 0.20
CA GLN A 87 4.02 -10.60 0.82
C GLN A 87 2.88 -10.83 -0.17
N LEU A 88 2.99 -10.32 -1.40
CA LEU A 88 1.94 -10.44 -2.42
C LEU A 88 1.87 -11.83 -3.07
N SER A 89 3.02 -12.48 -3.25
CA SER A 89 3.11 -13.82 -3.85
C SER A 89 2.64 -14.93 -2.91
N ARG A 90 2.43 -14.62 -1.63
CA ARG A 90 2.03 -15.61 -0.64
C ARG A 90 0.73 -16.29 -1.04
N GLU A 91 0.76 -17.62 -1.07
CA GLU A 91 -0.38 -18.49 -1.42
C GLU A 91 -0.93 -18.21 -2.84
N LYS A 92 -0.13 -17.58 -3.71
CA LYS A 92 -0.45 -17.39 -5.13
C LYS A 92 0.25 -18.45 -5.96
N THR A 93 -0.42 -18.88 -7.02
CA THR A 93 0.05 -19.96 -7.90
C THR A 93 0.50 -19.44 -9.25
N THR A 94 0.23 -18.17 -9.58
CA THR A 94 0.56 -17.57 -10.87
C THR A 94 1.13 -16.16 -10.73
N MET A 95 2.00 -15.76 -11.67
CA MET A 95 2.51 -14.39 -11.74
C MET A 95 1.41 -13.36 -12.02
N ASN A 96 0.36 -13.73 -12.75
CA ASN A 96 -0.77 -12.83 -13.02
C ASN A 96 -1.46 -12.35 -11.74
N GLN A 97 -1.60 -13.23 -10.74
CA GLN A 97 -2.15 -12.85 -9.44
C GLN A 97 -1.24 -11.87 -8.71
N LEU A 98 0.08 -12.08 -8.74
CA LEU A 98 1.03 -11.13 -8.17
C LEU A 98 0.95 -9.77 -8.86
N THR A 99 0.93 -9.74 -10.20
CA THR A 99 0.79 -8.52 -10.99
C THR A 99 -0.49 -7.77 -10.68
N HIS A 100 -1.61 -8.48 -10.50
CA HIS A 100 -2.89 -7.88 -10.09
C HIS A 100 -2.75 -7.10 -8.77
N PHE A 101 -2.16 -7.69 -7.74
CA PHE A 101 -1.97 -6.99 -6.46
C PHE A 101 -0.98 -5.84 -6.54
N LEU A 102 0.10 -5.98 -7.32
CA LEU A 102 1.03 -4.88 -7.58
C LEU A 102 0.31 -3.70 -8.24
N ASN A 103 -0.55 -3.97 -9.23
CA ASN A 103 -1.32 -2.94 -9.92
C ASN A 103 -2.33 -2.26 -8.99
N ILE A 104 -3.05 -3.01 -8.16
CA ILE A 104 -3.94 -2.42 -7.15
C ILE A 104 -3.14 -1.52 -6.21
N SER A 105 -2.07 -2.03 -5.61
CA SER A 105 -1.25 -1.27 -4.66
C SER A 105 -0.68 0.00 -5.30
N TYR A 106 -0.20 -0.08 -6.54
CA TYR A 106 0.29 1.07 -7.29
C TYR A 106 -0.82 2.12 -7.54
N THR A 107 -1.99 1.67 -8.01
CA THR A 107 -3.13 2.53 -8.33
C THR A 107 -3.65 3.27 -7.10
N LEU A 108 -3.83 2.56 -5.98
CA LEU A 108 -4.29 3.16 -4.72
C LEU A 108 -3.31 4.22 -4.22
N ALA A 109 -2.01 3.99 -4.38
CA ALA A 109 -0.99 4.95 -3.98
C ALA A 109 -1.01 6.23 -4.85
N ASP A 110 -1.18 6.10 -6.17
CA ASP A 110 -1.27 7.25 -7.07
C ASP A 110 -2.56 8.04 -6.83
N GLU A 111 -3.71 7.38 -6.71
CA GLU A 111 -4.98 8.04 -6.39
C GLU A 111 -4.92 8.75 -5.03
N PHE A 112 -4.35 8.10 -4.02
CA PHE A 112 -4.13 8.74 -2.72
C PHE A 112 -3.30 10.01 -2.84
N LYS A 113 -2.17 9.96 -3.55
CA LYS A 113 -1.29 11.13 -3.74
C LYS A 113 -2.00 12.27 -4.46
N GLU A 114 -2.85 11.96 -5.43
CA GLU A 114 -3.66 12.96 -6.14
C GLU A 114 -4.70 13.60 -5.23
N ILE A 115 -5.44 12.81 -4.44
CA ILE A 115 -6.40 13.33 -3.46
C ILE A 115 -5.66 14.21 -2.44
N TYR A 116 -4.58 13.70 -1.86
CA TYR A 116 -3.78 14.43 -0.88
C TYR A 116 -3.27 15.77 -1.44
N ARG A 117 -2.81 15.81 -2.70
CA ARG A 117 -2.36 17.06 -3.34
C ARG A 117 -3.48 18.09 -3.52
N ARG A 118 -4.72 17.63 -3.75
CA ARG A 118 -5.88 18.50 -4.00
C ARG A 118 -6.53 19.03 -2.73
N LEU A 119 -6.38 18.32 -1.62
CA LEU A 119 -6.74 18.84 -0.31
C LEU A 119 -5.88 20.07 0.00
N LYS A 120 -6.50 21.13 0.52
CA LYS A 120 -5.80 22.36 0.92
C LYS A 120 -5.20 22.13 2.30
#